data_AF-A0A9Q0M303-F1
#
_entry.id   AF-A0A9Q0M303-F1
#
_cell.length_a   1.000
_cell.length_b   1.000
_cell.length_c   1.000
_cell.angle_alpha   90.00
_cell.angle_beta   90.00
_cell.angle_gamma   90.00
#
_symmetry.space_group_name_H-M   'P 1'
#
loop_
_entity.id
_entity.type
_entity.pdbx_description
1 polymer ?
#
loop_
_entity_poly.entity_id
_entity_poly.type
_entity_poly.pdbx_seq_one_letter_code
_entity_poly.pdbx_strand_id
1 'polypeptide(L)'
;MIIAAIDLLGQLIDIAEKAAKIARLCRAENGHLFSLLIQEKSNEQKNPRFIRDFKTFADVLIQEVAKYWLETKFVGLSHRVYGEETNHFENKLGESITVQIESDRQKTRSMLMRILDGNDQIADSLLDIIYGNDCTNTDQITASKVELELNDIAVWIDPIDSTSEYINGRSNHGMEPLSPHGLHCVTCLFGVYHTKTGLPVMGVLNQPFYKSNDNDLLNGRCIWGFQIDGICRNNLPECSDSQTLHTRPILIGGHESDEIVNKLNRISSTLYVAGAGYKLLCVILSEAYLLVTSSKTTFYWDTCAGHAILRSLGGGVVPLDDIIQMDSTEKCLPNQLERLQVKYGPKNGHISETPAYNHNKGLVAYQSIESMHKVVKTLQR
;
A
#
# COMPACT_ATOMS: atom_id res chain seq x y z
N MET A 1 24.88 9.82 1.58
CA MET A 1 24.87 9.67 0.12
C MET A 1 23.59 10.31 -0.38
N ILE A 2 23.74 11.40 -1.12
CA ILE A 2 22.61 12.12 -1.72
C ILE A 2 22.25 11.41 -3.02
N ILE A 3 20.96 11.17 -3.22
CA ILE A 3 20.39 10.60 -4.43
C ILE A 3 19.31 11.53 -5.00
N ALA A 4 19.07 11.47 -6.30
CA ALA A 4 17.94 12.16 -6.88
C ALA A 4 16.64 11.41 -6.50
N ALA A 5 15.65 12.13 -5.97
CA ALA A 5 14.37 11.52 -5.58
C ALA A 5 13.68 10.85 -6.78
N ILE A 6 13.91 11.37 -7.98
CA ILE A 6 13.36 10.80 -9.21
C ILE A 6 13.91 9.41 -9.52
N ASP A 7 15.18 9.14 -9.22
CA ASP A 7 15.78 7.84 -9.49
C ASP A 7 15.19 6.75 -8.59
N LEU A 8 14.90 7.12 -7.32
CA LEU A 8 14.22 6.25 -6.36
C LEU A 8 12.77 6.02 -6.75
N LEU A 9 12.06 7.09 -7.13
CA LEU A 9 10.68 6.99 -7.60
C LEU A 9 10.57 6.08 -8.83
N GLY A 10 11.44 6.26 -9.83
CA GLY A 10 11.48 5.40 -11.02
C GLY A 10 11.71 3.94 -10.65
N GLN A 11 12.65 3.66 -9.73
CA GLN A 11 12.91 2.30 -9.25
C GLN A 11 11.70 1.69 -8.52
N LEU A 12 10.99 2.48 -7.71
CA LEU A 12 9.80 2.01 -7.00
C LEU A 12 8.63 1.76 -7.97
N ILE A 13 8.49 2.56 -9.02
CA ILE A 13 7.49 2.31 -10.08
C ILE A 13 7.82 1.00 -10.82
N ASP A 14 9.09 0.78 -11.20
CA ASP A 14 9.53 -0.48 -11.81
C ASP A 14 9.21 -1.69 -10.91
N ILE A 15 9.53 -1.59 -9.62
CA ILE A 15 9.25 -2.63 -8.63
C ILE A 15 7.74 -2.86 -8.50
N ALA A 16 6.94 -1.80 -8.48
CA ALA A 16 5.50 -1.90 -8.33
C ALA A 16 4.83 -2.54 -9.56
N GLU A 17 5.34 -2.29 -10.77
CA GLU A 17 4.89 -2.98 -11.98
C GLU A 17 5.30 -4.47 -12.00
N LYS A 18 6.52 -4.78 -11.55
CA LYS A 18 6.94 -6.18 -11.32
C LYS A 18 6.03 -6.88 -10.34
N ALA A 19 5.70 -6.21 -9.23
CA ALA A 19 4.81 -6.73 -8.21
C ALA A 19 3.43 -7.07 -8.80
N ALA A 20 2.86 -6.15 -9.58
CA ALA A 20 1.58 -6.37 -10.23
C ALA A 20 1.62 -7.52 -11.25
N LYS A 21 2.70 -7.67 -12.01
CA LYS A 21 2.88 -8.79 -12.95
C LYS A 21 3.04 -10.13 -12.23
N ILE A 22 3.81 -10.19 -11.15
CA ILE A 22 3.95 -11.37 -10.30
C ILE A 22 2.59 -11.75 -9.72
N ALA A 23 1.85 -10.81 -9.14
CA ALA A 23 0.53 -11.04 -8.58
C ALA A 23 -0.46 -11.60 -9.62
N ARG A 24 -0.46 -11.05 -10.84
CA ARG A 24 -1.27 -11.57 -11.95
C ARG A 24 -0.83 -12.97 -12.38
N LEU A 25 0.47 -13.21 -12.59
CA LEU A 25 0.98 -14.49 -13.06
C LEU A 25 0.73 -15.62 -12.05
N CYS A 26 1.00 -15.40 -10.77
CA CYS A 26 0.74 -16.38 -9.72
C CYS A 26 -0.75 -16.75 -9.61
N ARG A 27 -1.65 -15.81 -9.94
CA ARG A 27 -3.10 -16.03 -9.90
C ARG A 27 -3.69 -16.56 -11.22
N ALA A 28 -3.05 -16.31 -12.36
CA ALA A 28 -3.57 -16.68 -13.69
C ALA A 28 -3.85 -18.17 -13.82
N GLU A 29 -3.07 -19.00 -13.13
CA GLU A 29 -3.37 -20.41 -12.97
C GLU A 29 -4.44 -20.62 -11.89
N ASN A 30 -5.71 -20.37 -12.24
CA ASN A 30 -6.89 -20.69 -11.43
C ASN A 30 -7.09 -22.22 -11.23
N GLY A 31 -6.04 -22.92 -10.82
CA GLY A 31 -5.94 -24.37 -10.71
C GLY A 31 -5.10 -24.82 -9.51
N HIS A 32 -4.50 -26.01 -9.63
CA HIS A 32 -3.76 -26.65 -8.55
C HIS A 32 -2.60 -25.79 -8.02
N LEU A 33 -1.86 -25.13 -8.91
CA LEU A 33 -0.66 -24.40 -8.53
C LEU A 33 -0.94 -23.19 -7.64
N PHE A 34 -1.92 -22.35 -7.97
CA PHE A 34 -2.27 -21.22 -7.09
C PHE A 34 -2.66 -21.72 -5.69
N SER A 35 -3.33 -22.88 -5.60
CA SER A 35 -3.68 -23.47 -4.32
C SER A 35 -2.45 -23.91 -3.50
N LEU A 36 -1.35 -24.32 -4.15
CA LEU A 36 -0.08 -24.70 -3.50
C LEU A 36 0.66 -23.47 -2.95
N LEU A 37 0.46 -22.30 -3.56
CA LEU A 37 1.12 -21.04 -3.24
C LEU A 37 0.44 -20.25 -2.13
N ILE A 38 -0.53 -20.85 -1.42
CA ILE A 38 -1.23 -20.23 -0.28
C ILE A 38 -0.81 -20.93 1.01
N GLN A 39 -0.33 -20.13 1.97
CA GLN A 39 0.05 -20.56 3.30
C GLN A 39 -0.82 -19.86 4.35
N GLU A 40 -1.34 -20.60 5.33
CA GLU A 40 -2.00 -20.00 6.50
C GLU A 40 -0.93 -19.50 7.48
N LYS A 41 -1.05 -18.24 7.92
CA LYS A 41 -0.10 -17.63 8.88
C LYS A 41 -0.22 -18.33 10.23
N SER A 42 0.91 -18.51 10.90
CA SER A 42 0.96 -19.05 12.27
C SER A 42 0.28 -18.07 13.24
N ASN A 43 -0.13 -18.55 14.42
CA ASN A 43 -0.81 -17.71 15.41
C ASN A 43 0.00 -16.47 15.84
N GLU A 44 1.33 -16.51 15.73
CA GLU A 44 2.22 -15.40 16.08
C GLU A 44 2.27 -14.31 14.98
N GLN A 45 2.09 -14.70 13.72
CA GLN A 45 2.13 -13.80 12.55
C GLN A 45 0.74 -13.33 12.11
N LYS A 46 -0.31 -13.93 12.67
CA LYS A 46 -1.70 -13.73 12.29
C LYS A 46 -2.23 -12.37 12.74
N ASN A 47 -2.85 -11.66 11.82
CA ASN A 47 -3.64 -10.48 12.11
C ASN A 47 -4.88 -10.86 12.95
N PRO A 48 -5.06 -10.28 14.15
CA PRO A 48 -6.18 -10.61 15.05
C PRO A 48 -7.57 -10.41 14.44
N ARG A 49 -7.69 -9.61 13.38
CA ARG A 49 -8.96 -9.36 12.69
C ARG A 49 -9.50 -10.62 12.00
N PHE A 50 -8.65 -11.53 11.54
CA PHE A 50 -9.05 -12.64 10.70
C PHE A 50 -9.12 -13.97 11.47
N ILE A 51 -10.19 -14.75 11.26
CA ILE A 51 -10.31 -16.11 11.82
C ILE A 51 -9.27 -17.05 11.20
N ARG A 52 -8.92 -16.83 9.93
CA ARG A 52 -7.82 -17.49 9.21
C ARG A 52 -7.13 -16.40 8.41
N ASP A 53 -5.83 -16.27 8.61
CA ASP A 53 -5.00 -15.26 7.95
C ASP A 53 -4.01 -15.97 7.04
N PHE A 54 -3.78 -15.43 5.86
CA PHE A 54 -3.03 -16.10 4.81
C PHE A 54 -1.95 -15.20 4.25
N LYS A 55 -0.87 -15.81 3.82
CA LYS A 55 0.09 -15.21 2.89
C LYS A 55 0.22 -16.08 1.66
N THR A 56 0.67 -15.48 0.58
CA THR A 56 0.97 -16.21 -0.65
C THR A 56 2.46 -16.20 -0.93
N PHE A 57 2.93 -17.14 -1.75
CA PHE A 57 4.29 -17.09 -2.26
C PHE A 57 4.58 -15.77 -2.99
N ALA A 58 3.56 -15.22 -3.67
CA ALA A 58 3.66 -13.92 -4.34
C ALA A 58 3.99 -12.80 -3.36
N ASP A 59 3.41 -12.78 -2.15
CA ASP A 59 3.73 -11.78 -1.12
C ASP A 59 5.22 -11.79 -0.78
N VAL A 60 5.73 -12.97 -0.44
CA VAL A 60 7.14 -13.15 -0.06
C VAL A 60 8.07 -12.82 -1.23
N LEU A 61 7.74 -13.28 -2.43
CA LEU A 61 8.53 -13.04 -3.64
C LEU A 61 8.60 -11.55 -3.98
N ILE A 62 7.46 -10.85 -3.97
CA ILE A 62 7.39 -9.42 -4.30
C ILE A 62 8.23 -8.60 -3.33
N GLN A 63 8.16 -8.90 -2.02
CA GLN A 63 8.95 -8.19 -1.03
C GLN A 63 10.45 -8.39 -1.23
N GLU A 64 10.90 -9.61 -1.52
CA GLU A 64 12.32 -9.90 -1.74
C GLU A 64 12.83 -9.34 -3.09
N VAL A 65 11.99 -9.31 -4.13
CA VAL A 65 12.28 -8.60 -5.38
C VAL A 65 12.49 -7.11 -5.14
N ALA A 66 11.63 -6.49 -4.33
CA ALA A 66 11.78 -5.08 -3.98
C ALA A 66 13.09 -4.82 -3.20
N LYS A 67 13.39 -5.63 -2.18
CA LYS A 67 14.65 -5.52 -1.42
C LYS A 67 15.88 -5.66 -2.31
N TYR A 68 15.90 -6.65 -3.20
CA TYR A 68 17.01 -6.90 -4.10
C TYR A 68 17.27 -5.72 -5.04
N TRP A 69 16.23 -5.21 -5.71
CA TRP A 69 16.39 -4.11 -6.66
C TRP A 69 16.70 -2.77 -6.01
N LEU A 70 16.14 -2.52 -4.81
CA LEU A 70 16.49 -1.35 -4.02
C LEU A 70 17.95 -1.41 -3.56
N GLU A 71 18.45 -2.57 -3.11
CA GLU A 71 19.86 -2.73 -2.75
C GLU A 71 20.80 -2.58 -3.94
N THR A 72 20.42 -3.17 -5.08
CA THR A 72 21.23 -3.14 -6.31
C THR A 72 21.45 -1.72 -6.81
N LYS A 73 20.42 -0.85 -6.73
CA LYS A 73 20.51 0.55 -7.19
C LYS A 73 20.94 1.52 -6.08
N PHE A 74 20.56 1.26 -4.84
CA PHE A 74 20.79 2.12 -3.67
C PHE A 74 21.42 1.31 -2.54
N VAL A 75 22.71 1.02 -2.68
CA VAL A 75 23.48 0.19 -1.74
C VAL A 75 23.27 0.61 -0.28
N GLY A 76 22.93 -0.35 0.57
CA GLY A 76 22.63 -0.19 1.98
C GLY A 76 21.17 0.17 2.30
N LEU A 77 20.30 0.38 1.30
CA LEU A 77 18.90 0.68 1.54
C LEU A 77 18.11 -0.53 2.04
N SER A 78 18.45 -1.76 1.64
CA SER A 78 17.68 -2.96 2.00
C SER A 78 17.55 -3.19 3.51
N HIS A 79 18.55 -2.78 4.30
CA HIS A 79 18.51 -2.83 5.77
C HIS A 79 17.43 -1.93 6.40
N ARG A 80 16.89 -1.00 5.61
CA ARG A 80 15.81 -0.06 5.97
C ARG A 80 14.57 -0.28 5.12
N VAL A 81 14.45 -1.45 4.50
CA VAL A 81 13.23 -1.92 3.84
C VAL A 81 12.51 -2.87 4.79
N TYR A 82 11.37 -2.42 5.27
CA TYR A 82 10.48 -3.15 6.16
C TYR A 82 9.21 -3.52 5.40
N GLY A 83 8.52 -4.56 5.83
CA GLY A 83 7.24 -4.94 5.24
C GLY A 83 6.50 -5.96 6.06
N GLU A 84 5.35 -6.38 5.55
CA GLU A 84 4.45 -7.32 6.22
C GLU A 84 5.08 -8.71 6.40
N GLU A 85 5.83 -9.17 5.38
CA GLU A 85 6.21 -10.57 5.29
C GLU A 85 7.65 -10.86 5.75
N THR A 86 7.84 -12.08 6.23
CA THR A 86 9.19 -12.65 6.36
C THR A 86 9.64 -13.22 5.01
N ASN A 87 10.94 -13.42 4.80
CA ASN A 87 11.46 -14.06 3.60
C ASN A 87 11.30 -15.60 3.61
N HIS A 88 10.53 -16.14 4.56
CA HIS A 88 10.30 -17.57 4.71
C HIS A 88 8.94 -17.98 4.16
N PHE A 89 8.89 -19.05 3.39
CA PHE A 89 7.64 -19.58 2.84
C PHE A 89 7.63 -21.10 2.88
N GLU A 90 6.46 -21.68 3.19
CA GLU A 90 6.23 -23.13 3.15
C GLU A 90 5.01 -23.43 2.27
N ASN A 91 5.20 -24.26 1.24
CA ASN A 91 4.09 -24.67 0.37
C ASN A 91 3.25 -25.79 1.03
N LYS A 92 2.09 -26.10 0.42
CA LYS A 92 1.20 -27.17 0.93
C LYS A 92 1.77 -28.60 0.81
N LEU A 93 2.91 -28.78 0.17
CA LEU A 93 3.62 -30.06 0.10
C LEU A 93 4.59 -30.24 1.31
N GLY A 94 4.69 -29.24 2.19
CA GLY A 94 5.60 -29.24 3.34
C GLY A 94 7.03 -28.82 2.98
N GLU A 95 7.25 -28.31 1.75
CA GLU A 95 8.54 -27.77 1.38
C GLU A 95 8.67 -26.34 1.88
N SER A 96 9.71 -26.13 2.67
CA SER A 96 10.04 -24.86 3.27
C SER A 96 11.29 -24.26 2.62
N ILE A 97 11.21 -22.97 2.25
CA ILE A 97 12.29 -22.24 1.61
C ILE A 97 12.50 -20.86 2.25
N THR A 98 13.74 -20.39 2.17
CA THR A 98 14.06 -18.98 2.33
C THR A 98 14.13 -18.37 0.93
N VAL A 99 13.20 -17.47 0.63
CA VAL A 99 13.12 -16.78 -0.66
C VAL A 99 14.24 -15.74 -0.71
N GLN A 100 15.07 -15.83 -1.75
CA GLN A 100 16.14 -14.88 -1.98
C GLN A 100 16.31 -14.68 -3.48
N ILE A 101 16.36 -13.42 -3.89
CA ILE A 101 16.73 -13.03 -5.26
C ILE A 101 18.25 -12.82 -5.29
N GLU A 102 18.91 -13.38 -6.28
CA GLU A 102 20.37 -13.38 -6.39
C GLU A 102 20.80 -12.82 -7.74
N SER A 103 22.01 -12.29 -7.85
CA SER A 103 22.54 -11.86 -9.15
C SER A 103 22.68 -13.00 -10.16
N ASP A 104 22.83 -14.24 -9.67
CA ASP A 104 22.81 -15.44 -10.50
C ASP A 104 21.38 -15.92 -10.73
N ARG A 105 20.88 -15.64 -11.94
CA ARG A 105 19.55 -16.03 -12.41
C ARG A 105 19.27 -17.53 -12.24
N GLN A 106 20.29 -18.40 -12.36
CA GLN A 106 20.09 -19.85 -12.25
C GLN A 106 19.76 -20.28 -10.81
N LYS A 107 20.32 -19.61 -9.81
CA LYS A 107 19.98 -19.93 -8.41
C LYS A 107 18.55 -19.53 -8.06
N THR A 108 18.11 -18.35 -8.50
CA THR A 108 16.70 -17.95 -8.38
C THR A 108 15.79 -18.93 -9.11
N ARG A 109 16.19 -19.40 -10.30
CA ARG A 109 15.45 -20.43 -11.04
C ARG A 109 15.32 -21.72 -10.23
N SER A 110 16.42 -22.23 -9.67
CA SER A 110 16.39 -23.46 -8.87
C SER A 110 15.48 -23.33 -7.64
N MET A 111 15.45 -22.16 -6.99
CA MET A 111 14.53 -21.89 -5.89
C MET A 111 13.06 -21.89 -6.35
N LEU A 112 12.76 -21.21 -7.47
CA LEU A 112 11.41 -21.18 -8.05
C LEU A 112 10.94 -22.58 -8.49
N MET A 113 11.80 -23.36 -9.14
CA MET A 113 11.48 -24.72 -9.57
C MET A 113 11.08 -25.64 -8.42
N ARG A 114 11.71 -25.46 -7.25
CA ARG A 114 11.34 -26.23 -6.05
C ARG A 114 9.94 -25.85 -5.59
N ILE A 115 9.68 -24.55 -5.38
CA ILE A 115 8.41 -24.13 -4.80
C ILE A 115 7.20 -24.30 -5.74
N LEU A 116 7.45 -24.30 -7.05
CA LEU A 116 6.44 -24.45 -8.09
C LEU A 116 6.26 -25.91 -8.55
N ASP A 117 6.70 -26.89 -7.77
CA ASP A 117 6.57 -28.33 -8.06
C ASP A 117 7.07 -28.71 -9.47
N GLY A 118 8.22 -28.13 -9.85
CA GLY A 118 8.84 -28.41 -11.14
C GLY A 118 8.22 -27.71 -12.36
N ASN A 119 7.31 -26.74 -12.18
CA ASN A 119 6.74 -25.97 -13.28
C ASN A 119 7.76 -24.97 -13.88
N ASP A 120 8.44 -25.40 -14.94
CA ASP A 120 9.48 -24.64 -15.63
C ASP A 120 8.95 -23.40 -16.34
N GLN A 121 7.79 -23.51 -17.00
CA GLN A 121 7.17 -22.42 -17.73
C GLN A 121 6.89 -21.20 -16.83
N ILE A 122 6.34 -21.42 -15.63
CA ILE A 122 6.07 -20.32 -14.70
C ILE A 122 7.34 -19.83 -14.03
N ALA A 123 8.25 -20.73 -13.66
CA ALA A 123 9.53 -20.33 -13.11
C ALA A 123 10.26 -19.40 -14.08
N ASP A 124 10.31 -19.73 -15.36
CA ASP A 124 10.94 -18.92 -16.40
C ASP A 124 10.19 -17.59 -16.64
N SER A 125 8.85 -17.62 -16.65
CA SER A 125 8.03 -16.40 -16.75
C SER A 125 8.24 -15.45 -15.56
N LEU A 126 8.36 -15.98 -14.34
CA LEU A 126 8.69 -15.18 -13.15
C LEU A 126 10.10 -14.60 -13.25
N LEU A 127 11.09 -15.36 -13.73
CA LEU A 127 12.45 -14.83 -13.93
C LEU A 127 12.46 -13.70 -14.95
N ASP A 128 11.69 -13.82 -16.04
CA ASP A 128 11.58 -12.76 -17.04
C ASP A 128 10.95 -11.49 -16.44
N ILE A 129 9.99 -11.62 -15.52
CA ILE A 129 9.45 -10.47 -14.80
C ILE A 129 10.49 -9.89 -13.82
N ILE A 130 11.15 -10.74 -13.02
CA ILE A 130 12.10 -10.34 -11.98
C ILE A 130 13.29 -9.59 -12.59
N TYR A 131 13.89 -10.13 -13.67
CA TYR A 131 15.10 -9.61 -14.30
C TYR A 131 14.86 -8.80 -15.57
N GLY A 132 13.64 -8.77 -16.09
CA GLY A 132 13.30 -7.97 -17.25
C GLY A 132 13.40 -6.48 -16.96
N ASN A 133 13.68 -5.66 -17.97
CA ASN A 133 13.61 -4.21 -17.85
C ASN A 133 12.22 -3.77 -18.31
N ASP A 134 11.41 -3.29 -17.36
CA ASP A 134 10.26 -2.48 -17.73
C ASP A 134 10.77 -1.05 -17.85
N CYS A 135 10.77 -0.51 -19.07
CA CYS A 135 11.15 0.88 -19.27
C CYS A 135 10.04 1.76 -18.67
N THR A 136 10.14 2.11 -17.39
CA THR A 136 9.28 3.15 -16.83
C THR A 136 9.61 4.46 -17.53
N ASN A 137 8.64 4.99 -18.27
CA ASN A 137 8.76 6.30 -18.88
C ASN A 137 8.68 7.37 -17.79
N THR A 138 9.84 7.67 -17.21
CA THR A 138 10.02 8.76 -16.23
C THR A 138 10.15 10.12 -16.90
N ASP A 139 10.11 10.20 -18.24
CA ASP A 139 10.28 11.45 -19.00
C ASP A 139 9.17 12.48 -18.69
N GLN A 140 8.01 12.03 -18.19
CA GLN A 140 6.94 12.92 -17.74
C GLN A 140 7.24 13.57 -16.38
N ILE A 141 8.19 13.03 -15.63
CA ILE A 141 8.54 13.56 -14.32
C ILE A 141 9.58 14.65 -14.56
N THR A 142 9.09 15.88 -14.71
CA THR A 142 9.95 17.07 -14.84
C THR A 142 11.08 17.00 -13.81
N ALA A 143 12.32 17.08 -14.32
CA ALA A 143 13.57 17.02 -13.56
C ALA A 143 13.70 18.20 -12.59
N SER A 144 12.85 18.22 -11.58
CA SER A 144 13.09 18.99 -10.38
C SER A 144 14.23 18.31 -9.66
N LYS A 145 15.31 19.05 -9.38
CA LYS A 145 16.45 18.60 -8.58
C LYS A 145 16.01 18.45 -7.12
N VAL A 146 15.14 17.48 -6.87
CA VAL A 146 14.73 17.07 -5.54
C VAL A 146 15.70 15.98 -5.11
N GLU A 147 16.39 16.24 -4.03
CA GLU A 147 17.44 15.38 -3.50
C GLU A 147 16.97 14.74 -2.20
N LEU A 148 17.44 13.51 -1.94
CA LEU A 148 17.21 12.80 -0.69
C LEU A 148 18.55 12.28 -0.16
N GLU A 149 18.76 12.41 1.15
CA GLU A 149 19.85 11.69 1.80
C GLU A 149 19.40 10.24 2.03
N LEU A 150 20.05 9.29 1.34
CA LEU A 150 19.67 7.87 1.40
C LEU A 150 19.64 7.34 2.84
N ASN A 151 20.50 7.87 3.71
CA ASN A 151 20.56 7.44 5.10
C ASN A 151 19.39 7.92 5.96
N ASP A 152 18.70 8.95 5.50
CA ASP A 152 17.58 9.57 6.21
C ASP A 152 16.23 8.99 5.77
N ILE A 153 16.20 8.00 4.89
CA ILE A 153 14.96 7.37 4.42
C ILE A 153 14.89 5.87 4.76
N ALA A 154 13.66 5.39 4.85
CA ALA A 154 13.31 3.98 5.00
C ALA A 154 12.02 3.68 4.24
N VAL A 155 11.78 2.40 3.95
CA VAL A 155 10.68 1.94 3.11
C VAL A 155 9.80 0.97 3.89
N TRP A 156 8.48 1.14 3.78
CA TRP A 156 7.46 0.18 4.17
C TRP A 156 6.82 -0.44 2.93
N ILE A 157 6.71 -1.76 2.89
CA ILE A 157 6.15 -2.53 1.79
C ILE A 157 4.97 -3.37 2.26
N ASP A 158 3.84 -3.23 1.58
CA ASP A 158 2.75 -4.19 1.58
C ASP A 158 2.72 -4.86 0.19
N PRO A 159 3.20 -6.12 0.08
CA PRO A 159 3.32 -6.78 -1.21
C PRO A 159 1.99 -6.98 -1.93
N ILE A 160 0.95 -7.42 -1.21
CA ILE A 160 -0.40 -7.64 -1.71
C ILE A 160 -1.41 -7.31 -0.59
N ASP A 161 -1.79 -6.03 -0.50
CA ASP A 161 -2.87 -5.57 0.37
C ASP A 161 -4.17 -6.25 -0.05
N SER A 162 -4.97 -6.62 0.94
CA SER A 162 -6.21 -7.36 0.76
C SER A 162 -5.99 -8.79 0.26
N THR A 163 -5.03 -9.53 0.84
CA THR A 163 -4.72 -10.93 0.49
C THR A 163 -5.96 -11.84 0.47
N SER A 164 -6.96 -11.58 1.31
CA SER A 164 -8.24 -12.32 1.29
C SER A 164 -9.00 -12.16 -0.03
N GLU A 165 -9.01 -10.96 -0.61
CA GLU A 165 -9.59 -10.67 -1.91
C GLU A 165 -8.66 -11.14 -3.03
N TYR A 166 -7.34 -11.10 -2.84
CA TYR A 166 -6.40 -11.71 -3.78
C TYR A 166 -6.62 -13.22 -3.90
N ILE A 167 -6.94 -13.92 -2.82
CA ILE A 167 -7.21 -15.37 -2.85
C ILE A 167 -8.61 -15.65 -3.40
N ASN A 168 -9.64 -15.03 -2.81
CA ASN A 168 -11.04 -15.42 -3.01
C ASN A 168 -11.82 -14.51 -3.98
N GLY A 169 -11.30 -13.32 -4.26
CA GLY A 169 -11.98 -12.30 -5.05
C GLY A 169 -12.14 -12.71 -6.50
N ARG A 170 -13.27 -12.34 -7.11
CA ARG A 170 -13.52 -12.61 -8.53
C ARG A 170 -13.14 -11.41 -9.38
N SER A 171 -12.72 -11.68 -10.62
CA SER A 171 -12.63 -10.64 -11.65
C SER A 171 -14.04 -10.23 -12.00
N ASN A 172 -14.40 -8.99 -11.66
CA ASN A 172 -15.75 -8.50 -11.86
C ASN A 172 -15.79 -7.55 -13.05
N HIS A 173 -16.19 -8.07 -14.21
CA HIS A 173 -16.49 -7.24 -15.37
C HIS A 173 -17.72 -6.37 -15.07
N GLY A 174 -17.60 -5.05 -15.22
CA GLY A 174 -18.74 -4.13 -15.22
C GLY A 174 -19.31 -3.75 -13.86
N MET A 175 -18.56 -3.87 -12.75
CA MET A 175 -19.03 -3.32 -11.47
C MET A 175 -18.85 -1.81 -11.37
N GLU A 176 -19.77 -1.18 -10.65
CA GLU A 176 -19.73 0.25 -10.32
C GLU A 176 -18.49 0.59 -9.47
N PRO A 177 -18.01 1.85 -9.53
CA PRO A 177 -17.02 2.37 -8.60
C PRO A 177 -17.42 2.04 -7.14
N LEU A 178 -16.43 1.73 -6.30
CA LEU A 178 -16.61 1.40 -4.87
C LEU A 178 -17.32 0.07 -4.56
N SER A 179 -17.26 -0.92 -5.45
CA SER A 179 -17.68 -2.29 -5.09
C SER A 179 -16.93 -2.79 -3.83
N PRO A 180 -17.63 -3.40 -2.85
CA PRO A 180 -17.06 -3.71 -1.54
C PRO A 180 -16.06 -4.87 -1.54
N HIS A 181 -16.09 -5.73 -2.55
CA HIS A 181 -15.27 -6.95 -2.65
C HIS A 181 -14.90 -7.23 -4.11
N GLY A 182 -13.76 -7.89 -4.33
CA GLY A 182 -13.26 -8.24 -5.66
C GLY A 182 -11.77 -7.98 -5.82
N LEU A 183 -11.21 -8.47 -6.93
CA LEU A 183 -9.78 -8.31 -7.21
C LEU A 183 -9.34 -6.87 -7.39
N HIS A 184 -10.26 -5.96 -7.74
CA HIS A 184 -9.97 -4.53 -7.78
C HIS A 184 -9.61 -3.97 -6.39
N CYS A 185 -9.99 -4.63 -5.29
CA CYS A 185 -9.58 -4.19 -3.95
C CYS A 185 -8.10 -4.51 -3.64
N VAL A 186 -7.41 -5.27 -4.50
CA VAL A 186 -6.02 -5.67 -4.28
C VAL A 186 -5.08 -4.57 -4.74
N THR A 187 -4.11 -4.21 -3.88
CA THR A 187 -3.07 -3.23 -4.20
C THR A 187 -1.69 -3.68 -3.72
N CYS A 188 -0.63 -3.21 -4.37
CA CYS A 188 0.75 -3.34 -3.91
C CYS A 188 1.23 -1.95 -3.47
N LEU A 189 1.76 -1.83 -2.24
CA LEU A 189 2.05 -0.55 -1.61
C LEU A 189 3.54 -0.42 -1.29
N PHE A 190 4.16 0.66 -1.74
CA PHE A 190 5.56 0.99 -1.50
C PHE A 190 5.66 2.41 -0.97
N GLY A 191 5.83 2.57 0.34
CA GLY A 191 5.88 3.86 1.01
C GLY A 191 7.28 4.18 1.52
N VAL A 192 7.80 5.36 1.19
CA VAL A 192 9.07 5.88 1.72
C VAL A 192 8.76 6.93 2.78
N TYR A 193 9.42 6.84 3.91
CA TYR A 193 9.33 7.84 4.97
C TYR A 193 10.71 8.35 5.39
N HIS A 194 10.72 9.58 5.87
CA HIS A 194 11.93 10.21 6.42
C HIS A 194 12.12 9.74 7.87
N THR A 195 13.24 9.08 8.16
CA THR A 195 13.52 8.43 9.45
C THR A 195 13.57 9.39 10.63
N LYS A 196 14.15 10.60 10.46
CA LYS A 196 14.22 11.61 11.53
C LYS A 196 12.86 12.22 11.91
N THR A 197 12.01 12.54 10.92
CA THR A 197 10.71 13.19 11.17
C THR A 197 9.57 12.18 11.36
N GLY A 198 9.75 10.97 10.82
CA GLY A 198 8.75 9.92 10.71
C GLY A 198 7.73 10.16 9.59
N LEU A 199 7.76 11.29 8.87
CA LEU A 199 6.75 11.64 7.89
C LEU A 199 6.96 10.87 6.57
N PRO A 200 5.88 10.42 5.89
CA PRO A 200 5.99 9.82 4.58
C PRO A 200 6.35 10.89 3.54
N VAL A 201 7.30 10.58 2.66
CA VAL A 201 7.85 11.53 1.68
C VAL A 201 7.55 11.14 0.24
N MET A 202 7.37 9.85 -0.03
CA MET A 202 7.10 9.33 -1.38
C MET A 202 6.29 8.03 -1.27
N GLY A 203 5.37 7.81 -2.20
CA GLY A 203 4.57 6.59 -2.24
C GLY A 203 4.27 6.16 -3.66
N VAL A 204 4.30 4.85 -3.88
CA VAL A 204 3.85 4.18 -5.09
C VAL A 204 2.80 3.14 -4.70
N LEU A 205 1.65 3.21 -5.35
CA LEU A 205 0.54 2.27 -5.21
C LEU A 205 0.25 1.67 -6.59
N ASN A 206 0.29 0.35 -6.70
CA ASN A 206 -0.14 -0.34 -7.90
C ASN A 206 -1.42 -1.12 -7.61
N GLN A 207 -2.41 -1.04 -8.49
CA GLN A 207 -3.60 -1.87 -8.43
C GLN A 207 -3.50 -2.90 -9.57
N PRO A 208 -3.11 -4.16 -9.29
CA PRO A 208 -2.79 -5.12 -10.35
C PRO A 208 -3.99 -5.51 -11.21
N PHE A 209 -5.20 -5.43 -10.65
CA PHE A 209 -6.45 -5.87 -11.27
C PHE A 209 -7.42 -4.71 -11.40
N TYR A 210 -7.13 -3.75 -12.28
CA TYR A 210 -7.94 -2.54 -12.44
C TYR A 210 -8.99 -2.66 -13.55
N LYS A 211 -8.58 -2.93 -14.79
CA LYS A 211 -9.47 -3.03 -15.95
C LYS A 211 -9.22 -4.31 -16.72
N SER A 212 -10.28 -5.01 -17.11
CA SER A 212 -10.20 -6.01 -18.17
C SER A 212 -10.24 -5.28 -19.51
N ASN A 213 -9.31 -5.58 -20.42
CA ASN A 213 -9.46 -5.19 -21.82
C ASN A 213 -10.34 -6.22 -22.56
N ASP A 214 -10.63 -5.94 -23.83
CA ASP A 214 -11.45 -6.81 -24.71
C ASP A 214 -10.87 -8.22 -24.92
N ASN A 215 -9.62 -8.47 -24.51
CA ASN A 215 -8.94 -9.76 -24.57
C ASN A 215 -8.92 -10.50 -23.22
N ASP A 216 -9.73 -10.07 -22.24
CA ASP A 216 -9.75 -10.60 -20.86
C ASP A 216 -8.41 -10.53 -20.11
N LEU A 217 -7.45 -9.74 -20.59
CA LEU A 217 -6.22 -9.45 -19.88
C LEU A 217 -6.49 -8.33 -18.87
N LEU A 218 -6.34 -8.67 -17.58
CA LEU A 218 -6.41 -7.70 -16.49
C LEU A 218 -5.19 -6.78 -16.56
N ASN A 219 -5.43 -5.52 -16.90
CA ASN A 219 -4.45 -4.45 -16.80
C ASN A 219 -4.51 -3.82 -15.40
N GLY A 220 -3.33 -3.50 -14.89
CA GLY A 220 -3.19 -2.73 -13.66
C GLY A 220 -3.18 -1.22 -13.91
N ARG A 221 -3.06 -0.46 -12.82
CA ARG A 221 -2.69 0.97 -12.84
C ARG A 221 -1.69 1.27 -11.74
N CYS A 222 -0.76 2.18 -12.01
CA CYS A 222 0.20 2.67 -11.03
C CYS A 222 -0.07 4.15 -10.72
N ILE A 223 -0.15 4.48 -9.44
CA ILE A 223 -0.34 5.84 -8.92
C ILE A 223 0.81 6.14 -7.98
N TRP A 224 1.38 7.33 -8.11
CA TRP A 224 2.48 7.75 -7.27
C TRP A 224 2.37 9.23 -6.90
N GLY A 225 3.03 9.59 -5.81
CA GLY A 225 3.10 10.96 -5.33
C GLY A 225 4.21 11.13 -4.31
N PHE A 226 4.78 12.33 -4.25
CA PHE A 226 5.77 12.70 -3.26
C PHE A 226 5.60 14.15 -2.79
N GLN A 227 6.05 14.39 -1.56
CA GLN A 227 6.22 15.72 -0.98
C GLN A 227 7.60 15.75 -0.32
N ILE A 228 8.54 16.48 -0.91
CA ILE A 228 9.92 16.60 -0.41
C ILE A 228 10.29 18.08 -0.49
N ASP A 229 10.78 18.65 0.62
CA ASP A 229 11.17 20.06 0.74
C ASP A 229 10.12 21.05 0.23
N GLY A 230 8.84 20.74 0.47
CA GLY A 230 7.69 21.54 0.04
C GLY A 230 7.31 21.39 -1.44
N ILE A 231 8.06 20.61 -2.21
CA ILE A 231 7.74 20.29 -3.61
C ILE A 231 6.79 19.09 -3.63
N CYS A 232 5.57 19.31 -4.12
CA CYS A 232 4.58 18.26 -4.33
C CYS A 232 4.51 17.87 -5.81
N ARG A 233 4.52 16.56 -6.10
CA ARG A 233 4.31 15.99 -7.44
C ARG A 233 3.55 14.66 -7.34
N ASN A 234 2.74 14.36 -8.34
CA ASN A 234 2.02 13.10 -8.50
C ASN A 234 1.65 12.90 -9.98
N ASN A 235 1.17 11.70 -10.33
CA ASN A 235 0.68 11.38 -11.68
C ASN A 235 -0.85 11.40 -11.82
N LEU A 236 -1.55 12.10 -10.92
CA LEU A 236 -3.00 12.19 -10.99
C LEU A 236 -3.39 13.36 -11.89
N PRO A 237 -4.48 13.23 -12.66
CA PRO A 237 -5.02 14.37 -13.40
C PRO A 237 -5.44 15.46 -12.42
N GLU A 238 -5.31 16.73 -12.83
CA GLU A 238 -5.84 17.85 -12.04
C GLU A 238 -7.35 17.62 -11.80
N CYS A 239 -7.74 17.54 -10.54
CA CYS A 239 -9.10 17.18 -10.15
C CYS A 239 -10.06 18.31 -10.55
N SER A 240 -11.00 18.04 -11.47
CA SER A 240 -11.88 19.05 -12.05
C SER A 240 -13.11 19.42 -11.21
N ASP A 241 -13.42 18.69 -10.13
CA ASP A 241 -14.66 18.90 -9.36
C ASP A 241 -14.49 18.67 -7.85
N SER A 242 -13.93 19.65 -7.14
CA SER A 242 -13.92 19.65 -5.66
C SER A 242 -15.31 19.91 -5.05
N GLN A 243 -16.22 20.54 -5.81
CA GLN A 243 -17.50 21.04 -5.30
C GLN A 243 -18.47 19.93 -4.88
N THR A 244 -18.36 18.73 -5.46
CA THR A 244 -19.27 17.61 -5.16
C THR A 244 -18.65 16.53 -4.28
N LEU A 245 -17.41 16.68 -3.81
CA LEU A 245 -16.72 15.63 -3.06
C LEU A 245 -17.49 15.18 -1.79
N HIS A 246 -18.18 16.11 -1.13
CA HIS A 246 -19.00 15.83 0.05
C HIS A 246 -20.22 14.94 -0.21
N THR A 247 -20.60 14.71 -1.47
CA THR A 247 -21.68 13.77 -1.85
C THR A 247 -21.20 12.34 -1.99
N ARG A 248 -19.87 12.12 -2.00
CA ARG A 248 -19.24 10.79 -2.01
C ARG A 248 -19.34 10.15 -0.63
N PRO A 249 -19.36 8.80 -0.55
CA PRO A 249 -19.46 8.12 0.73
C PRO A 249 -18.18 8.28 1.56
N ILE A 250 -18.32 8.16 2.88
CA ILE A 250 -17.22 8.01 3.82
C ILE A 250 -16.92 6.51 3.95
N LEU A 251 -15.68 6.12 3.63
CA LEU A 251 -15.25 4.74 3.78
C LEU A 251 -14.96 4.39 5.23
N ILE A 252 -15.37 3.20 5.65
CA ILE A 252 -15.16 2.68 7.01
C ILE A 252 -14.44 1.32 7.02
N GLY A 253 -13.86 0.93 8.16
CA GLY A 253 -13.12 -0.32 8.34
C GLY A 253 -13.98 -1.56 8.59
N GLY A 254 -15.29 -1.40 8.78
CA GLY A 254 -16.28 -2.50 8.87
C GLY A 254 -16.61 -2.97 10.29
N HIS A 255 -15.86 -2.54 11.30
CA HIS A 255 -16.10 -2.85 12.72
C HIS A 255 -16.25 -1.59 13.57
N GLU A 256 -16.73 -0.50 12.97
CA GLU A 256 -16.90 0.76 13.68
C GLU A 256 -18.13 0.71 14.59
N SER A 257 -18.08 1.41 15.71
CA SER A 257 -19.22 1.48 16.62
C SER A 257 -20.41 2.21 15.98
N ASP A 258 -21.62 1.85 16.38
CA ASP A 258 -22.84 2.53 15.92
C ASP A 258 -22.78 4.04 16.20
N GLU A 259 -22.12 4.47 17.27
CA GLU A 259 -21.92 5.89 17.57
C GLU A 259 -21.12 6.60 16.46
N ILE A 260 -19.98 6.04 16.06
CA ILE A 260 -19.14 6.61 15.00
C ILE A 260 -19.91 6.61 13.68
N VAL A 261 -20.52 5.48 13.32
CA VAL A 261 -21.29 5.34 12.07
C VAL A 261 -22.44 6.36 12.02
N ASN A 262 -23.20 6.51 13.12
CA ASN A 262 -24.29 7.48 13.21
C ASN A 262 -23.80 8.94 13.11
N LYS A 263 -22.65 9.27 13.69
CA LYS A 263 -22.04 10.61 13.54
C LYS A 263 -21.62 10.87 12.10
N LEU A 264 -20.96 9.91 11.44
CA LEU A 264 -20.51 10.03 10.06
C LEU A 264 -21.69 10.15 9.08
N ASN A 265 -22.76 9.38 9.29
CA ASN A 265 -23.98 9.44 8.46
C ASN A 265 -24.73 10.79 8.53
N ARG A 266 -24.42 11.67 9.50
CA ARG A 266 -24.90 13.07 9.50
C ARG A 266 -24.17 13.96 8.48
N ILE A 267 -23.05 13.49 7.94
CA ILE A 267 -22.19 14.22 7.01
C ILE A 267 -22.37 13.67 5.60
N SER A 268 -22.17 12.36 5.42
CA SER A 268 -22.37 11.63 4.17
C SER A 268 -22.59 10.14 4.47
N SER A 269 -23.12 9.38 3.50
CA SER A 269 -23.34 7.95 3.66
C SER A 269 -22.04 7.20 3.97
N THR A 270 -22.09 6.24 4.88
CA THR A 270 -20.96 5.36 5.17
C THR A 270 -20.95 4.12 4.30
N LEU A 271 -19.79 3.71 3.80
CA LEU A 271 -19.62 2.50 2.99
C LEU A 271 -18.40 1.69 3.44
N TYR A 272 -18.55 0.38 3.56
CA TYR A 272 -17.42 -0.52 3.74
C TYR A 272 -16.92 -1.03 2.38
N VAL A 273 -15.59 -1.05 2.20
CA VAL A 273 -14.93 -1.74 1.09
C VAL A 273 -13.72 -2.54 1.61
N ALA A 274 -13.33 -3.62 0.95
CA ALA A 274 -12.13 -4.40 1.29
C ALA A 274 -10.83 -3.65 0.90
N GLY A 275 -9.69 -4.10 1.44
CA GLY A 275 -8.35 -3.52 1.25
C GLY A 275 -8.12 -2.20 1.99
N ALA A 276 -6.99 -2.08 2.69
CA ALA A 276 -6.63 -0.83 3.34
C ALA A 276 -6.06 0.17 2.31
N GLY A 277 -5.19 -0.33 1.44
CA GLY A 277 -4.64 0.39 0.30
C GLY A 277 -5.72 0.80 -0.70
N TYR A 278 -6.70 -0.07 -0.97
CA TYR A 278 -7.83 0.29 -1.84
C TYR A 278 -8.73 1.39 -1.25
N LYS A 279 -9.01 1.38 0.06
CA LYS A 279 -9.73 2.50 0.71
C LYS A 279 -8.99 3.83 0.53
N LEU A 280 -7.66 3.82 0.73
CA LEU A 280 -6.83 5.01 0.53
C LEU A 280 -6.83 5.45 -0.94
N LEU A 281 -6.76 4.50 -1.86
CA LEU A 281 -6.85 4.74 -3.30
C LEU A 281 -8.15 5.47 -3.67
N CYS A 282 -9.29 5.06 -3.12
CA CYS A 282 -10.57 5.73 -3.37
C CYS A 282 -10.59 7.17 -2.84
N VAL A 283 -9.93 7.47 -1.72
CA VAL A 283 -9.79 8.85 -1.22
C VAL A 283 -8.83 9.65 -2.11
N ILE A 284 -7.71 9.06 -2.53
CA ILE A 284 -6.73 9.67 -3.45
C ILE A 284 -7.38 10.08 -4.76
N LEU A 285 -8.30 9.26 -5.28
CA LEU A 285 -8.99 9.48 -6.55
C LEU A 285 -10.27 10.33 -6.44
N SER A 286 -10.58 10.89 -5.27
CA SER A 286 -11.83 11.61 -5.02
C SER A 286 -13.10 10.77 -5.25
N GLU A 287 -13.00 9.44 -5.24
CA GLU A 287 -14.14 8.51 -5.34
C GLU A 287 -14.85 8.39 -3.99
N ALA A 288 -14.11 8.54 -2.88
CA ALA A 288 -14.61 8.61 -1.53
C ALA A 288 -14.35 9.99 -0.92
N TYR A 289 -15.23 10.43 -0.02
CA TYR A 289 -15.06 11.71 0.67
C TYR A 289 -13.88 11.65 1.64
N LEU A 290 -13.86 10.60 2.48
CA LEU A 290 -12.89 10.36 3.53
C LEU A 290 -12.79 8.86 3.79
N LEU A 291 -11.70 8.43 4.44
CA LEU A 291 -11.63 7.15 5.15
C LEU A 291 -11.62 7.44 6.65
N VAL A 292 -12.52 6.83 7.40
CA VAL A 292 -12.54 6.88 8.86
C VAL A 292 -12.58 5.45 9.40
N THR A 293 -11.59 5.06 10.18
CA THR A 293 -11.60 3.74 10.80
C THR A 293 -11.03 3.74 12.21
N SER A 294 -11.68 3.02 13.12
CA SER A 294 -11.16 2.73 14.47
C SER A 294 -10.33 1.44 14.50
N SER A 295 -10.13 0.79 13.35
CA SER A 295 -9.33 -0.42 13.18
C SER A 295 -7.93 -0.25 13.78
N LYS A 296 -7.61 -1.10 14.75
CA LYS A 296 -6.25 -1.25 15.32
C LYS A 296 -5.43 -2.32 14.60
N THR A 297 -6.02 -2.94 13.59
CA THR A 297 -5.46 -4.01 12.76
C THR A 297 -5.03 -3.48 11.40
N THR A 298 -4.79 -2.18 11.32
CA THR A 298 -4.19 -1.50 10.17
C THR A 298 -2.78 -1.07 10.55
N PHE A 299 -1.82 -1.38 9.70
CA PHE A 299 -0.39 -1.27 9.97
C PHE A 299 0.28 -0.17 9.14
N TYR A 300 1.58 0.05 9.39
CA TYR A 300 2.36 1.09 8.72
C TYR A 300 2.55 0.79 7.23
N TRP A 301 2.72 -0.47 6.85
CA TRP A 301 2.78 -0.90 5.45
C TRP A 301 1.47 -0.64 4.70
N ASP A 302 0.32 -0.85 5.33
CA ASP A 302 -1.01 -0.58 4.74
C ASP A 302 -1.24 0.88 4.32
N THR A 303 -0.56 1.85 4.98
CA THR A 303 -0.91 3.27 4.83
C THR A 303 0.22 4.18 4.38
N CYS A 304 1.49 3.81 4.53
CA CYS A 304 2.62 4.70 4.24
C CYS A 304 2.60 5.21 2.80
N ALA A 305 2.38 4.32 1.82
CA ALA A 305 2.33 4.70 0.41
C ALA A 305 1.16 5.64 0.10
N GLY A 306 -0.06 5.25 0.50
CA GLY A 306 -1.26 6.06 0.27
C GLY A 306 -1.19 7.42 0.97
N HIS A 307 -0.63 7.47 2.19
CA HIS A 307 -0.44 8.72 2.91
C HIS A 307 0.55 9.65 2.19
N ALA A 308 1.68 9.15 1.69
CA ALA A 308 2.61 9.97 0.89
C ALA A 308 1.93 10.59 -0.34
N ILE A 309 1.08 9.82 -1.03
CA ILE A 309 0.32 10.29 -2.19
C ILE A 309 -0.69 11.37 -1.75
N LEU A 310 -1.45 11.14 -0.67
CA LEU A 310 -2.39 12.14 -0.13
C LEU A 310 -1.68 13.44 0.26
N ARG A 311 -0.50 13.38 0.87
CA ARG A 311 0.32 14.56 1.18
C ARG A 311 0.68 15.37 -0.06
N SER A 312 1.03 14.70 -1.16
CA SER A 312 1.31 15.37 -2.43
C SER A 312 0.09 16.11 -3.01
N LEU A 313 -1.12 15.81 -2.54
CA LEU A 313 -2.38 16.45 -2.91
C LEU A 313 -2.82 17.55 -1.92
N GLY A 314 -2.06 17.78 -0.84
CA GLY A 314 -2.45 18.69 0.27
C GLY A 314 -3.33 18.04 1.33
N GLY A 315 -3.47 16.71 1.28
CA GLY A 315 -4.18 15.87 2.23
C GLY A 315 -3.26 15.25 3.26
N GLY A 316 -3.72 14.16 3.88
CA GLY A 316 -2.93 13.44 4.88
C GLY A 316 -3.67 12.29 5.53
N VAL A 317 -3.00 11.68 6.52
CA VAL A 317 -3.58 10.68 7.42
C VAL A 317 -3.26 11.08 8.84
N VAL A 318 -4.31 11.17 9.67
CA VAL A 318 -4.24 11.60 11.07
C VAL A 318 -4.89 10.56 11.99
N PRO A 319 -4.43 10.40 13.24
CA PRO A 319 -5.06 9.49 14.20
C PRO A 319 -6.50 9.90 14.53
N LEU A 320 -7.45 8.95 14.52
CA LEU A 320 -8.86 9.22 14.79
C LEU A 320 -9.08 9.72 16.23
N ASP A 321 -8.48 9.05 17.22
CA ASP A 321 -8.62 9.45 18.63
C ASP A 321 -8.15 10.89 18.88
N ASP A 322 -7.06 11.30 18.21
CA ASP A 322 -6.50 12.65 18.38
C ASP A 322 -7.39 13.71 17.72
N ILE A 323 -8.12 13.37 16.66
CA ILE A 323 -9.15 14.24 16.07
C ILE A 323 -10.36 14.39 16.99
N ILE A 324 -10.79 13.31 17.67
CA ILE A 324 -11.89 13.35 18.63
C ILE A 324 -11.54 14.22 19.85
N GLN A 325 -10.29 14.14 20.32
CA GLN A 325 -9.79 14.87 21.48
C GLN A 325 -9.26 16.28 21.17
N MET A 326 -9.26 16.66 19.88
CA MET A 326 -8.68 17.90 19.40
C MET A 326 -9.33 19.12 20.07
N ASP A 327 -8.51 20.07 20.53
CA ASP A 327 -9.01 21.30 21.15
C ASP A 327 -9.66 22.22 20.09
N SER A 328 -10.95 22.48 20.27
CA SER A 328 -11.75 23.37 19.40
C SER A 328 -11.39 24.86 19.55
N THR A 329 -10.52 25.24 20.48
CA THR A 329 -10.11 26.63 20.73
C THR A 329 -8.92 27.10 19.89
N GLU A 330 -8.14 26.19 19.28
CA GLU A 330 -7.06 26.55 18.36
C GLU A 330 -7.63 27.06 17.02
N LYS A 331 -7.20 28.26 16.60
CA LYS A 331 -7.80 28.98 15.46
C LYS A 331 -7.41 28.44 14.06
N CYS A 332 -6.41 27.57 13.94
CA CYS A 332 -5.85 27.17 12.65
C CYS A 332 -5.77 25.65 12.48
N LEU A 333 -6.86 25.05 12.00
CA LEU A 333 -6.97 23.62 11.67
C LEU A 333 -5.80 23.09 10.81
N PRO A 334 -5.32 23.80 9.74
CA PRO A 334 -4.17 23.35 8.96
C PRO A 334 -2.92 23.03 9.79
N ASN A 335 -2.54 23.93 10.70
CA ASN A 335 -1.34 23.75 11.52
C ASN A 335 -1.48 22.60 12.51
N GLN A 336 -2.69 22.37 13.01
CA GLN A 336 -2.96 21.25 13.90
C GLN A 336 -2.87 19.92 13.15
N LEU A 337 -3.51 19.84 11.97
CA LEU A 337 -3.45 18.63 11.14
C LEU A 337 -2.02 18.30 10.72
N GLU A 338 -1.18 19.29 10.37
CA GLU A 338 0.22 19.03 10.03
C GLU A 338 1.00 18.41 11.20
N ARG A 339 0.72 18.83 12.44
CA ARG A 339 1.35 18.25 13.64
C ARG A 339 0.84 16.85 13.97
N LEU A 340 -0.42 16.57 13.64
CA LEU A 340 -1.09 15.30 13.91
C LEU A 340 -0.84 14.24 12.83
N GLN A 341 -0.14 14.55 11.74
CA GLN A 341 0.14 13.57 10.69
C GLN A 341 0.76 12.29 11.28
N VAL A 342 0.26 11.14 10.83
CA VAL A 342 0.81 9.84 11.20
C VAL A 342 2.29 9.77 10.83
N LYS A 343 3.10 9.26 11.77
CA LYS A 343 4.54 9.04 11.63
C LYS A 343 4.84 7.55 11.60
N TYR A 344 5.74 7.15 10.71
CA TYR A 344 6.07 5.76 10.36
C TYR A 344 7.40 5.26 10.93
N GLY A 345 8.09 6.10 11.71
CA GLY A 345 9.30 5.70 12.42
C GLY A 345 8.99 4.82 13.65
N PRO A 346 9.96 4.02 14.11
CA PRO A 346 9.80 3.19 15.31
C PRO A 346 9.57 4.08 16.55
N LYS A 347 8.55 3.76 17.35
CA LYS A 347 8.13 4.58 18.51
C LYS A 347 9.21 4.73 19.58
N ASN A 348 10.22 3.84 19.63
CA ASN A 348 11.28 3.81 20.64
C ASN A 348 12.71 3.62 20.07
N GLY A 349 12.96 3.92 18.79
CA GLY A 349 14.29 3.78 18.17
C GLY A 349 14.81 2.33 18.01
N HIS A 350 14.08 1.33 18.49
CA HIS A 350 14.34 -0.09 18.27
C HIS A 350 13.27 -0.70 17.35
N ILE A 351 13.72 -1.53 16.41
CA ILE A 351 12.83 -2.30 15.54
C ILE A 351 12.36 -3.52 16.34
N SER A 352 11.09 -3.58 16.76
CA SER A 352 10.54 -4.80 17.40
C SER A 352 9.98 -5.76 16.34
N GLU A 353 10.13 -7.07 16.57
CA GLU A 353 9.74 -8.15 15.66
C GLU A 353 8.22 -8.51 15.72
N THR A 354 7.31 -7.51 15.82
CA THR A 354 5.80 -7.53 15.94
C THR A 354 5.25 -7.07 17.32
N PRO A 355 3.98 -6.61 17.48
CA PRO A 355 3.05 -5.90 16.60
C PRO A 355 3.03 -4.37 16.92
N ALA A 356 4.19 -3.70 16.96
CA ALA A 356 4.27 -2.30 17.40
C ALA A 356 3.91 -1.25 16.32
N TYR A 357 3.85 -1.65 15.03
CA TYR A 357 3.69 -0.75 13.87
C TYR A 357 2.26 -0.64 13.36
N ASN A 358 1.31 -0.47 14.28
CA ASN A 358 -0.09 -0.32 13.96
C ASN A 358 -0.66 1.07 14.31
N HIS A 359 -1.79 1.39 13.70
CA HIS A 359 -2.56 2.59 13.99
C HIS A 359 -3.50 2.37 15.18
N ASN A 360 -2.93 2.23 16.38
CA ASN A 360 -3.67 1.95 17.62
C ASN A 360 -4.78 2.96 17.98
N LYS A 361 -4.72 4.16 17.40
CA LYS A 361 -5.67 5.27 17.61
C LYS A 361 -6.72 5.38 16.48
N GLY A 362 -6.83 4.36 15.65
CA GLY A 362 -7.54 4.46 14.37
C GLY A 362 -6.89 5.51 13.45
N LEU A 363 -7.57 5.83 12.35
CA LEU A 363 -7.12 6.86 11.43
C LEU A 363 -8.28 7.53 10.68
N VAL A 364 -8.02 8.76 10.24
CA VAL A 364 -8.79 9.50 9.26
C VAL A 364 -7.86 9.84 8.09
N ALA A 365 -8.21 9.42 6.88
CA ALA A 365 -7.52 9.83 5.67
C ALA A 365 -8.37 10.80 4.86
N TYR A 366 -7.73 11.84 4.36
CA TYR A 366 -8.39 12.93 3.64
C TYR A 366 -7.50 13.46 2.51
N GLN A 367 -8.11 13.88 1.42
CA GLN A 367 -7.40 14.43 0.26
C GLN A 367 -7.13 15.94 0.40
N SER A 368 -7.99 16.69 1.08
CA SER A 368 -7.83 18.13 1.31
C SER A 368 -8.28 18.55 2.70
N ILE A 369 -7.66 19.60 3.24
CA ILE A 369 -7.99 20.13 4.58
C ILE A 369 -9.45 20.61 4.66
N GLU A 370 -10.03 21.06 3.54
CA GLU A 370 -11.43 21.50 3.48
C GLU A 370 -12.39 20.38 3.92
N SER A 371 -12.13 19.14 3.50
CA SER A 371 -12.92 17.96 3.87
C SER A 371 -12.94 17.70 5.38
N MET A 372 -11.92 18.14 6.11
CA MET A 372 -11.78 17.88 7.55
C MET A 372 -12.63 18.80 8.43
N HIS A 373 -12.98 20.01 7.98
CA HIS A 373 -13.71 20.99 8.80
C HIS A 373 -15.06 20.46 9.31
N LYS A 374 -15.85 19.83 8.43
CA LYS A 374 -17.15 19.25 8.81
C LYS A 374 -17.01 18.04 9.72
N VAL A 375 -15.94 17.25 9.54
CA VAL A 375 -15.72 16.00 10.27
C VAL A 375 -15.23 16.25 11.68
N VAL A 376 -14.23 17.12 11.87
CA VAL A 376 -13.74 17.48 13.21
C VAL A 376 -14.90 18.01 14.07
N LYS A 377 -15.69 18.94 13.54
CA LYS A 377 -16.85 19.52 14.25
C LYS A 377 -17.92 18.48 14.61
N THR A 378 -18.09 17.44 13.81
CA THR A 378 -19.13 16.42 14.01
C THR A 378 -18.66 15.30 14.93
N LEU A 379 -17.39 14.91 14.88
CA LEU A 379 -16.83 13.85 15.72
C LEU A 379 -16.60 14.31 17.18
N GLN A 380 -16.34 15.60 17.40
CA GLN A 380 -16.19 16.21 18.73
C GLN A 380 -17.51 16.34 19.52
N ARG A 381 -18.66 16.28 18.84
CA ARG A 381 -20.01 16.36 19.45
C ARG A 381 -20.59 14.98 19.66
#